data_AF-A0A964AQ02-F1
#
_entry.id   AF-A0A964AQ02-F1
#
_cell.length_a   1.000
_cell.length_b   1.000
_cell.length_c   1.000
_cell.angle_alpha   90.00
_cell.angle_beta   90.00
_cell.angle_gamma   90.00
#
_symmetry.space_group_name_H-M   'P 1'
#
loop_
_entity.id
_entity.type
_entity.pdbx_description
1 polymer ?
#
loop_
_entity_poly.entity_id
_entity_poly.type
_entity_poly.pdbx_seq_one_letter_code
_entity_poly.pdbx_strand_id
1 'polypeptide(L)'
;MIWVLLATLWGCDAGNKDDDSASDDSAAEDADGDGVTAAQDCDDHDAAVHPDAQEVCDGVDNDCDGTVDVDAADAVAWFTDEDGDGFGAASAGTACEPPDGAVARGGDCDDLNAAVHPDAEEVCDSVDNDCDGTVDHAPYWSASFESGPGPFTLNGSAEVVDGALVLTQATANQAGSAFHPTPVPAGAFYARFTVEIGGGTGADGMTFAMLADPEPTQLGDDGVGLGVQGLTGWAVEFDTWDNDIRDPDDNHVALVETLDLHNIEVAAETPPLKDAGPIAVELRFEAGVVTVALDGATVLSATVEDYALDALMVGFTAGTGRSHDRHAVTEVEVGCL
;
A
#
# COMPACT_ATOMS: atom_id res chain seq x y z
N MET A 1 16.25 76.78 47.17
CA MET A 1 17.57 76.15 47.37
C MET A 1 18.15 75.97 45.97
N ILE A 2 18.96 76.90 45.43
CA ILE A 2 20.42 77.04 45.65
C ILE A 2 21.05 75.64 45.57
N TRP A 3 21.84 75.26 44.55
CA TRP A 3 23.13 75.87 44.22
C TRP A 3 23.55 75.78 42.74
N VAL A 4 24.17 76.88 42.31
CA VAL A 4 24.99 77.12 41.12
C VAL A 4 26.43 76.70 41.41
N LEU A 5 27.18 76.22 40.41
CA LEU A 5 28.62 76.49 40.18
C LEU A 5 28.99 75.92 38.78
N LEU A 6 29.23 76.70 37.72
CA LEU A 6 30.41 77.55 37.42
C LEU A 6 31.74 76.81 37.69
N ALA A 7 32.77 76.82 36.85
CA ALA A 7 33.01 77.32 35.49
C ALA A 7 34.50 77.01 35.19
N THR A 8 34.88 76.95 33.91
CA THR A 8 36.14 77.53 33.35
C THR A 8 37.48 76.84 33.71
N LEU A 9 38.56 76.82 32.92
CA LEU A 9 38.93 77.41 31.62
C LEU A 9 40.27 76.74 31.18
N TRP A 10 40.52 76.72 29.86
CA TRP A 10 41.81 76.93 29.14
C TRP A 10 43.07 76.13 29.52
N GLY A 11 43.93 75.69 28.59
CA GLY A 11 44.12 76.02 27.18
C GLY A 11 45.58 75.77 26.77
N CYS A 12 45.89 76.18 25.52
CA CYS A 12 47.17 76.17 24.76
C CYS A 12 47.35 74.96 23.83
N ASP A 13 47.11 75.03 22.51
CA ASP A 13 47.57 75.94 21.44
C ASP A 13 49.00 75.67 20.93
N ALA A 14 49.10 75.23 19.67
CA ALA A 14 49.83 75.90 18.58
C ALA A 14 50.40 74.88 17.56
N GLY A 15 50.07 75.04 16.27
CA GLY A 15 50.76 74.32 15.20
C GLY A 15 50.11 74.34 13.83
N ASN A 16 50.14 75.50 13.17
CA ASN A 16 49.92 75.72 11.73
C ASN A 16 50.55 74.65 10.81
N LYS A 17 49.80 74.18 9.78
CA LYS A 17 50.19 74.20 8.36
C LYS A 17 49.15 73.53 7.46
N ASP A 18 48.84 74.26 6.40
CA ASP A 18 48.08 73.91 5.21
C ASP A 18 48.50 72.53 4.65
N ASP A 19 47.54 71.68 4.30
CA ASP A 19 47.67 70.75 3.17
C ASP A 19 46.29 70.28 2.70
N ASP A 20 46.14 70.30 1.39
CA ASP A 20 44.94 70.00 0.62
C ASP A 20 44.47 68.55 0.81
N SER A 21 43.19 68.35 1.12
CA SER A 21 42.39 67.29 0.48
C SER A 21 40.91 67.50 0.79
N ALA A 22 40.18 67.97 -0.22
CA ALA A 22 38.81 67.52 -0.40
C ALA A 22 38.82 65.98 -0.39
N SER A 23 38.07 65.40 0.54
CA SER A 23 37.41 64.11 0.37
C SER A 23 35.96 64.40 0.77
N ASP A 24 35.00 64.72 -0.10
CA ASP A 24 34.77 64.28 -1.48
C ASP A 24 35.36 62.92 -1.80
N ASP A 25 35.11 61.99 -0.88
CA ASP A 25 35.06 60.58 -1.21
C ASP A 25 33.67 60.12 -0.77
N SER A 26 32.68 60.55 -1.54
CA SER A 26 31.41 59.84 -1.69
C SER A 26 31.68 58.49 -2.35
N ALA A 27 32.47 57.65 -1.68
CA ALA A 27 32.50 56.23 -1.95
C ALA A 27 31.08 55.76 -1.59
N ALA A 28 30.34 55.46 -2.65
CA ALA A 28 29.01 54.89 -2.63
C ALA A 28 28.81 54.00 -1.40
N GLU A 29 27.93 54.44 -0.49
CA GLU A 29 27.72 53.78 0.80
C GLU A 29 27.08 52.41 0.52
N ASP A 30 27.80 51.36 0.90
CA ASP A 30 27.37 49.97 1.05
C ASP A 30 27.14 49.81 2.56
N ALA A 31 25.87 49.87 2.98
CA ALA A 31 25.50 50.06 4.39
C ALA A 31 25.27 48.74 5.14
N ASP A 32 24.99 47.64 4.44
CA ASP A 32 24.80 46.31 4.99
C ASP A 32 25.97 45.33 4.71
N GLY A 33 26.89 45.69 3.82
CA GLY A 33 28.15 44.98 3.56
C GLY A 33 28.03 43.81 2.59
N ASP A 34 27.01 43.79 1.74
CA ASP A 34 26.80 42.77 0.70
C ASP A 34 27.74 42.93 -0.51
N GLY A 35 28.38 44.09 -0.63
CA GLY A 35 29.30 44.45 -1.71
C GLY A 35 28.64 45.21 -2.87
N VAL A 36 27.37 45.57 -2.75
CA VAL A 36 26.60 46.43 -3.64
C VAL A 36 26.39 47.78 -2.96
N THR A 37 26.34 48.84 -3.76
CA THR A 37 26.15 50.19 -3.24
C THR A 37 24.67 50.55 -3.23
N ALA A 38 24.26 51.45 -2.33
CA ALA A 38 22.88 51.96 -2.22
C ALA A 38 22.25 52.52 -3.53
N ALA A 39 23.03 52.73 -4.59
CA ALA A 39 22.52 53.15 -5.90
C ALA A 39 21.99 52.00 -6.77
N GLN A 40 22.36 50.76 -6.45
CA GLN A 40 22.00 49.55 -7.19
C GLN A 40 21.25 48.54 -6.31
N ASP A 41 21.42 48.67 -4.99
CA ASP A 41 20.71 47.93 -3.96
C ASP A 41 19.35 48.59 -3.65
N CYS A 42 18.29 47.78 -3.63
CA CYS A 42 16.94 48.22 -3.36
C CYS A 42 16.61 48.30 -1.85
N ASP A 43 17.42 47.71 -0.97
CA ASP A 43 17.39 47.89 0.49
C ASP A 43 18.80 47.82 1.10
N ASP A 44 19.51 48.97 1.15
CA ASP A 44 20.90 49.08 1.67
C ASP A 44 21.09 48.77 3.17
N HIS A 45 20.04 48.31 3.85
CA HIS A 45 20.08 47.86 5.23
C HIS A 45 19.90 46.34 5.38
N ASP A 46 19.72 45.59 4.28
CA ASP A 46 19.52 44.14 4.28
C ASP A 46 20.38 43.43 3.24
N ALA A 47 21.49 42.83 3.70
CA ALA A 47 22.45 42.14 2.85
C ALA A 47 21.91 40.87 2.15
N ALA A 48 20.63 40.52 2.34
CA ALA A 48 19.94 39.50 1.55
C ALA A 48 19.19 40.06 0.33
N VAL A 49 19.13 41.38 0.18
CA VAL A 49 18.42 42.11 -0.87
C VAL A 49 19.44 42.86 -1.71
N HIS A 50 19.76 42.34 -2.89
CA HIS A 50 20.74 42.94 -3.80
C HIS A 50 20.68 42.33 -5.21
N PRO A 51 21.17 43.00 -6.27
CA PRO A 51 21.11 42.54 -7.67
C PRO A 51 21.57 41.12 -8.00
N ASP A 52 22.45 40.54 -7.19
CA ASP A 52 22.96 39.17 -7.35
C ASP A 52 22.30 38.14 -6.38
N ALA A 53 21.28 38.56 -5.61
CA ALA A 53 20.59 37.69 -4.67
C ALA A 53 19.69 36.70 -5.43
N GLN A 54 19.24 35.66 -4.74
CA GLN A 54 18.25 34.74 -5.29
C GLN A 54 16.89 35.10 -4.72
N GLU A 55 15.90 35.27 -5.60
CA GLU A 55 14.50 35.44 -5.21
C GLU A 55 14.04 34.30 -4.28
N VAL A 56 13.32 34.64 -3.22
CA VAL A 56 12.64 33.70 -2.32
C VAL A 56 11.22 34.17 -2.07
N CYS A 57 10.30 33.27 -1.74
CA CYS A 57 8.89 33.56 -1.53
C CYS A 57 8.61 34.28 -0.20
N ASP A 58 9.13 35.51 -0.03
CA ASP A 58 8.97 36.32 1.19
C ASP A 58 8.24 37.66 0.94
N GLY A 59 7.88 37.96 -0.31
CA GLY A 59 7.20 39.18 -0.72
C GLY A 59 8.14 40.38 -0.87
N VAL A 60 9.45 40.16 -0.92
CA VAL A 60 10.50 41.14 -1.18
C VAL A 60 11.09 40.88 -2.57
N ASP A 61 11.43 41.95 -3.28
CA ASP A 61 12.26 41.90 -4.49
C ASP A 61 13.71 41.73 -4.02
N ASN A 62 14.16 40.49 -3.82
CA ASN A 62 15.48 40.19 -3.27
C ASN A 62 16.57 40.51 -4.28
N ASP A 63 16.33 40.30 -5.59
CA ASP A 63 17.32 40.50 -6.65
C ASP A 63 17.24 41.87 -7.33
N CYS A 64 16.40 42.77 -6.81
CA CYS A 64 16.23 44.15 -7.24
C CYS A 64 15.94 44.31 -8.74
N ASP A 65 15.33 43.33 -9.40
CA ASP A 65 15.02 43.37 -10.83
C ASP A 65 13.70 44.12 -11.16
N GLY A 66 12.96 44.49 -10.11
CA GLY A 66 11.68 45.22 -10.17
C GLY A 66 10.46 44.30 -10.25
N THR A 67 10.64 43.00 -10.12
CA THR A 67 9.59 42.00 -9.90
C THR A 67 9.74 41.40 -8.50
N VAL A 68 8.65 40.89 -7.93
CA VAL A 68 8.66 40.31 -6.58
C VAL A 68 8.33 38.84 -6.71
N ASP A 69 9.15 37.98 -6.09
CA ASP A 69 8.95 36.54 -5.97
C ASP A 69 8.88 35.80 -7.34
N VAL A 70 9.49 36.36 -8.39
CA VAL A 70 9.51 35.73 -9.72
C VAL A 70 10.71 34.81 -9.84
N ASP A 71 10.51 33.59 -10.37
CA ASP A 71 11.57 32.57 -10.46
C ASP A 71 12.23 32.23 -9.10
N ALA A 72 11.50 32.46 -7.99
CA ALA A 72 11.97 32.23 -6.63
C ALA A 72 12.44 30.79 -6.38
N ALA A 73 13.52 30.68 -5.60
CA ALA A 73 14.23 29.45 -5.29
C ALA A 73 13.37 28.36 -4.65
N ASP A 74 12.47 28.81 -3.78
CA ASP A 74 11.58 28.01 -2.94
C ASP A 74 10.13 28.03 -3.44
N ALA A 75 9.91 28.56 -4.65
CA ALA A 75 8.63 28.43 -5.33
C ALA A 75 8.32 26.95 -5.58
N VAL A 76 7.05 26.58 -5.37
CA VAL A 76 6.59 25.19 -5.50
C VAL A 76 5.86 25.00 -6.81
N ALA A 77 5.82 23.74 -7.28
CA ALA A 77 5.02 23.38 -8.44
C ALA A 77 3.54 23.36 -8.08
N TRP A 78 2.72 23.89 -8.97
CA TRP A 78 1.27 23.89 -8.89
C TRP A 78 0.68 23.05 -10.02
N PHE A 79 -0.49 22.47 -9.75
CA PHE A 79 -1.22 21.59 -10.67
C PHE A 79 -2.67 22.04 -10.73
N THR A 80 -3.23 22.15 -11.93
CA THR A 80 -4.67 22.43 -12.12
C THR A 80 -5.49 21.30 -11.51
N ASP A 81 -6.54 21.65 -10.76
CA ASP A 81 -7.49 20.75 -10.11
C ASP A 81 -8.90 21.04 -10.67
N GLU A 82 -9.34 20.28 -11.68
CA GLU A 82 -10.60 20.54 -12.39
C GLU A 82 -11.86 20.03 -11.63
N ASP A 83 -11.75 19.02 -10.77
CA ASP A 83 -12.88 18.41 -10.07
C ASP A 83 -13.00 18.79 -8.57
N GLY A 84 -11.95 19.37 -8.00
CA GLY A 84 -11.91 19.95 -6.67
C GLY A 84 -11.64 18.96 -5.54
N ASP A 85 -10.98 17.83 -5.79
CA ASP A 85 -10.62 16.85 -4.77
C ASP A 85 -9.33 17.19 -3.98
N GLY A 86 -8.57 18.17 -4.46
CA GLY A 86 -7.34 18.65 -3.84
C GLY A 86 -6.05 18.06 -4.42
N PHE A 87 -6.15 17.26 -5.48
CA PHE A 87 -5.06 16.85 -6.36
C PHE A 87 -5.22 17.46 -7.74
N GLY A 88 -4.11 17.57 -8.47
CA GLY A 88 -4.13 18.09 -9.83
C GLY A 88 -3.29 17.27 -10.79
N ALA A 89 -3.71 17.22 -12.04
CA ALA A 89 -3.04 16.45 -13.08
C ALA A 89 -2.05 17.30 -13.89
N ALA A 90 -2.52 18.43 -14.45
CA ALA A 90 -1.73 19.24 -15.38
C ALA A 90 -0.90 20.30 -14.65
N SER A 91 0.38 20.44 -14.99
CA SER A 91 1.22 21.51 -14.42
C SER A 91 0.66 22.90 -14.73
N ALA A 92 0.42 23.68 -13.68
CA ALA A 92 0.02 25.09 -13.71
C ALA A 92 1.23 26.05 -13.56
N GLY A 93 2.45 25.51 -13.56
CA GLY A 93 3.70 26.27 -13.39
C GLY A 93 4.27 26.19 -11.98
N THR A 94 5.32 26.99 -11.74
CA THR A 94 5.97 27.14 -10.44
C THR A 94 5.77 28.57 -9.96
N ALA A 95 5.29 28.75 -8.73
CA ALA A 95 5.01 30.07 -8.16
C ALA A 95 4.99 30.02 -6.62
N CYS A 96 5.12 31.17 -5.97
CA CYS A 96 5.01 31.29 -4.52
C CYS A 96 3.56 31.18 -4.02
N GLU A 97 2.61 31.70 -4.80
CA GLU A 97 1.18 31.61 -4.53
C GLU A 97 0.47 30.69 -5.53
N PRO A 98 -0.60 29.98 -5.13
CA PRO A 98 -1.37 29.14 -6.03
C PRO A 98 -2.01 29.97 -7.16
N PRO A 99 -1.81 29.58 -8.43
CA PRO A 99 -2.67 30.03 -9.52
C PRO A 99 -4.14 29.71 -9.24
N ASP A 100 -5.06 30.47 -9.82
CA ASP A 100 -6.50 30.24 -9.68
C ASP A 100 -6.88 28.81 -10.13
N GLY A 101 -7.45 28.03 -9.21
CA GLY A 101 -7.87 26.65 -9.48
C GLY A 101 -6.73 25.62 -9.49
N ALA A 102 -5.57 25.96 -8.90
CA ALA A 102 -4.45 25.04 -8.79
C ALA A 102 -4.13 24.64 -7.34
N VAL A 103 -3.60 23.44 -7.17
CA VAL A 103 -3.20 22.82 -5.91
C VAL A 103 -1.74 22.36 -5.96
N ALA A 104 -1.11 22.23 -4.79
CA ALA A 104 0.30 21.82 -4.71
C ALA A 104 0.51 20.31 -4.83
N ARG A 105 -0.56 19.52 -4.63
CA ARG A 105 -0.50 18.06 -4.70
C ARG A 105 -0.75 17.64 -6.14
N GLY A 106 0.29 17.20 -6.82
CA GLY A 106 0.15 16.62 -8.16
C GLY A 106 -0.10 15.12 -8.12
N GLY A 107 -0.31 14.53 -9.29
CA GLY A 107 -0.36 13.08 -9.48
C GLY A 107 -1.75 12.52 -9.75
N ASP A 108 -2.75 13.38 -9.90
CA ASP A 108 -4.07 12.97 -10.37
C ASP A 108 -3.99 12.39 -11.79
N CYS A 109 -4.60 11.22 -11.98
CA CYS A 109 -4.64 10.48 -13.23
C CYS A 109 -5.97 10.67 -14.00
N ASP A 110 -7.03 11.22 -13.38
CA ASP A 110 -8.29 11.62 -14.00
C ASP A 110 -8.90 12.87 -13.30
N ASP A 111 -8.34 14.04 -13.60
CA ASP A 111 -8.69 15.39 -13.08
C ASP A 111 -10.17 15.80 -13.23
N LEU A 112 -10.99 14.98 -13.88
CA LEU A 112 -12.44 15.19 -14.04
C LEU A 112 -13.28 14.35 -13.08
N ASN A 113 -12.65 13.53 -12.24
CA ASN A 113 -13.29 12.57 -11.38
C ASN A 113 -12.68 12.55 -9.97
N ALA A 114 -13.32 13.27 -9.05
CA ALA A 114 -12.90 13.44 -7.65
C ALA A 114 -12.82 12.15 -6.79
N ALA A 115 -13.04 10.97 -7.39
CA ALA A 115 -12.82 9.67 -6.79
C ALA A 115 -11.54 8.98 -7.30
N VAL A 116 -10.73 9.68 -8.11
CA VAL A 116 -9.51 9.17 -8.75
C VAL A 116 -8.38 10.13 -8.43
N HIS A 117 -7.57 9.82 -7.43
CA HIS A 117 -6.44 10.64 -7.00
C HIS A 117 -5.48 9.82 -6.10
N PRO A 118 -4.21 10.24 -5.92
CA PRO A 118 -3.19 9.52 -5.13
C PRO A 118 -3.50 9.09 -3.69
N ASP A 119 -4.58 9.60 -3.11
CA ASP A 119 -5.02 9.29 -1.73
C ASP A 119 -6.37 8.52 -1.73
N ALA A 120 -6.91 8.17 -2.90
CA ALA A 120 -8.17 7.45 -3.00
C ALA A 120 -8.00 6.01 -2.52
N GLU A 121 -9.11 5.37 -2.12
CA GLU A 121 -9.12 3.92 -1.93
C GLU A 121 -9.38 3.27 -3.29
N GLU A 122 -8.58 2.27 -3.64
CA GLU A 122 -8.87 1.40 -4.78
C GLU A 122 -10.26 0.79 -4.65
N VAL A 123 -10.99 0.73 -5.77
CA VAL A 123 -12.27 0.07 -5.88
C VAL A 123 -12.22 -0.83 -7.11
N CYS A 124 -12.88 -1.99 -7.05
CA CYS A 124 -12.94 -2.92 -8.17
C CYS A 124 -13.93 -2.42 -9.26
N ASP A 125 -13.55 -1.38 -10.01
CA ASP A 125 -14.36 -0.74 -11.05
C ASP A 125 -13.63 -0.54 -12.40
N SER A 126 -12.43 -1.13 -12.54
CA SER A 126 -11.54 -1.04 -13.69
C SER A 126 -10.95 0.34 -13.93
N VAL A 127 -10.88 1.14 -12.87
CA VAL A 127 -10.16 2.40 -12.80
C VAL A 127 -9.03 2.24 -11.77
N ASP A 128 -7.87 2.84 -12.06
CA ASP A 128 -6.80 3.06 -11.08
C ASP A 128 -7.24 4.27 -10.25
N ASN A 129 -7.92 4.03 -9.14
CA ASN A 129 -8.49 5.10 -8.31
C ASN A 129 -7.40 5.81 -7.54
N ASP A 130 -6.37 5.11 -7.09
CA ASP A 130 -5.29 5.66 -6.26
C ASP A 130 -4.06 6.12 -7.05
N CYS A 131 -4.13 6.09 -8.39
CA CYS A 131 -3.12 6.55 -9.33
C CYS A 131 -1.72 5.95 -9.08
N ASP A 132 -1.63 4.74 -8.52
CA ASP A 132 -0.35 4.06 -8.26
C ASP A 132 0.21 3.32 -9.49
N GLY A 133 -0.58 3.27 -10.57
CA GLY A 133 -0.25 2.61 -11.84
C GLY A 133 -0.69 1.15 -11.91
N THR A 134 -1.39 0.64 -10.90
CA THR A 134 -2.09 -0.64 -10.89
C THR A 134 -3.59 -0.40 -10.88
N VAL A 135 -4.33 -1.21 -11.63
CA VAL A 135 -5.80 -1.10 -11.70
C VAL A 135 -6.37 -2.19 -10.82
N ASP A 136 -7.42 -1.87 -10.03
CA ASP A 136 -8.25 -2.83 -9.31
C ASP A 136 -7.44 -3.70 -8.32
N HIS A 137 -6.62 -3.12 -7.43
CA HIS A 137 -5.89 -3.89 -6.39
C HIS A 137 -6.58 -3.92 -5.01
N ALA A 138 -7.84 -3.49 -4.94
CA ALA A 138 -8.59 -3.41 -3.70
C ALA A 138 -9.01 -4.77 -3.12
N PRO A 139 -8.99 -4.94 -1.79
CA PRO A 139 -9.65 -6.08 -1.15
C PRO A 139 -11.18 -5.92 -1.21
N TYR A 140 -11.88 -6.96 -1.67
CA TYR A 140 -13.33 -7.11 -1.45
C TYR A 140 -13.63 -7.23 0.05
N TRP A 141 -12.77 -7.95 0.78
CA TRP A 141 -12.84 -8.14 2.23
C TRP A 141 -11.53 -8.71 2.78
N SER A 142 -11.31 -8.52 4.08
CA SER A 142 -10.19 -9.10 4.83
C SER A 142 -10.63 -9.60 6.21
N ALA A 143 -9.86 -10.52 6.80
CA ALA A 143 -10.14 -11.11 8.11
C ALA A 143 -8.86 -11.43 8.91
N SER A 144 -8.81 -10.94 10.15
CA SER A 144 -7.71 -11.19 11.10
C SER A 144 -8.04 -12.19 12.21
N PHE A 145 -9.31 -12.60 12.34
CA PHE A 145 -9.84 -13.53 13.36
C PHE A 145 -9.58 -13.21 14.85
N GLU A 146 -8.88 -12.11 15.18
CA GLU A 146 -8.56 -11.65 16.54
C GLU A 146 -9.79 -11.50 17.46
N SER A 147 -10.94 -11.16 16.89
CA SER A 147 -12.20 -10.93 17.60
C SER A 147 -13.26 -11.99 17.35
N GLY A 148 -12.88 -13.14 16.77
CA GLY A 148 -13.78 -14.20 16.34
C GLY A 148 -13.89 -14.32 14.81
N PRO A 149 -14.84 -15.10 14.27
CA PRO A 149 -14.87 -15.47 12.85
C PRO A 149 -15.22 -14.32 11.90
N GLY A 150 -15.61 -13.16 12.42
CA GLY A 150 -16.15 -12.09 11.59
C GLY A 150 -17.38 -12.59 10.81
N PRO A 151 -17.47 -12.29 9.49
CA PRO A 151 -18.60 -12.71 8.66
C PRO A 151 -18.56 -14.19 8.26
N PHE A 152 -17.46 -14.92 8.48
CA PHE A 152 -17.33 -16.31 8.05
C PHE A 152 -18.38 -17.20 8.71
N THR A 153 -18.98 -18.08 7.90
CA THR A 153 -19.79 -19.19 8.41
C THR A 153 -18.87 -20.38 8.65
N LEU A 154 -18.72 -20.79 9.91
CA LEU A 154 -17.93 -21.96 10.29
C LEU A 154 -18.79 -23.22 10.32
N ASN A 155 -18.31 -24.30 9.71
CA ASN A 155 -18.99 -25.59 9.66
C ASN A 155 -18.09 -26.73 10.17
N GLY A 156 -18.71 -27.81 10.63
CA GLY A 156 -18.01 -29.01 11.07
C GLY A 156 -17.13 -28.74 12.30
N SER A 157 -15.83 -29.03 12.20
CA SER A 157 -14.86 -28.79 13.27
C SER A 157 -14.30 -27.37 13.31
N ALA A 158 -14.65 -26.50 12.36
CA ALA A 158 -14.04 -25.19 12.25
C ALA A 158 -14.38 -24.28 13.45
N GLU A 159 -13.35 -23.64 14.02
CA GLU A 159 -13.47 -22.70 15.13
C GLU A 159 -12.36 -21.63 15.07
N VAL A 160 -12.55 -20.50 15.75
CA VAL A 160 -11.49 -19.50 15.92
C VAL A 160 -10.79 -19.74 17.25
N VAL A 161 -9.47 -19.94 17.20
CA VAL A 161 -8.62 -20.21 18.36
C VAL A 161 -7.40 -19.31 18.28
N ASP A 162 -7.18 -18.50 19.32
CA ASP A 162 -6.01 -17.64 19.48
C ASP A 162 -5.69 -16.76 18.25
N GLY A 163 -6.72 -16.12 17.68
CA GLY A 163 -6.57 -15.22 16.52
C GLY A 163 -6.43 -15.93 15.17
N ALA A 164 -6.60 -17.25 15.12
CA ALA A 164 -6.56 -18.03 13.88
C ALA A 164 -7.88 -18.73 13.60
N LEU A 165 -8.28 -18.80 12.33
CA LEU A 165 -9.31 -19.71 11.87
C LEU A 165 -8.72 -21.11 11.81
N VAL A 166 -9.19 -22.02 12.67
CA VAL A 166 -8.74 -23.41 12.73
C VAL A 166 -9.83 -24.30 12.14
N LEU A 167 -9.53 -24.95 11.01
CA LEU A 167 -10.49 -25.77 10.28
C LEU A 167 -10.63 -27.15 10.92
N THR A 168 -9.51 -27.75 11.31
CA THR A 168 -9.44 -29.00 12.07
C THR A 168 -8.41 -28.87 13.17
N GLN A 169 -8.69 -29.54 14.30
CA GLN A 169 -7.72 -29.72 15.36
C GLN A 169 -6.81 -30.92 15.02
N ALA A 170 -5.73 -31.12 15.77
CA ALA A 170 -4.93 -32.36 15.69
C ALA A 170 -5.70 -33.54 16.33
N THR A 171 -6.85 -33.88 15.75
CA THR A 171 -7.79 -34.92 16.18
C THR A 171 -8.28 -35.67 14.95
N ALA A 172 -8.40 -36.99 15.06
CA ALA A 172 -8.79 -37.86 13.95
C ALA A 172 -10.25 -37.67 13.49
N ASN A 173 -10.51 -37.85 12.19
CA ASN A 173 -11.83 -37.91 11.56
C ASN A 173 -12.63 -36.61 11.75
N GLN A 174 -12.00 -35.49 11.40
CA GLN A 174 -12.65 -34.17 11.37
C GLN A 174 -12.72 -33.65 9.94
N ALA A 175 -13.84 -33.01 9.62
CA ALA A 175 -13.99 -32.11 8.48
C ALA A 175 -14.42 -30.75 9.01
N GLY A 176 -13.78 -29.69 8.52
CA GLY A 176 -14.16 -28.33 8.82
C GLY A 176 -14.11 -27.46 7.58
N SER A 177 -15.02 -26.49 7.51
CA SER A 177 -15.00 -25.47 6.46
C SER A 177 -15.37 -24.10 7.03
N ALA A 178 -14.92 -23.06 6.33
CA ALA A 178 -15.26 -21.70 6.64
C ALA A 178 -15.40 -20.89 5.35
N PHE A 179 -16.60 -20.36 5.09
CA PHE A 179 -16.90 -19.61 3.87
C PHE A 179 -17.33 -18.19 4.19
N HIS A 180 -16.80 -17.24 3.41
CA HIS A 180 -17.24 -15.85 3.47
C HIS A 180 -18.58 -15.71 2.75
N PRO A 181 -19.64 -15.12 3.34
CA PRO A 181 -20.99 -15.14 2.77
C PRO A 181 -21.16 -14.27 1.51
N THR A 182 -20.17 -13.43 1.18
CA THR A 182 -20.14 -12.64 -0.05
C THR A 182 -19.30 -13.36 -1.10
N PRO A 183 -19.91 -13.85 -2.20
CA PRO A 183 -19.19 -14.41 -3.34
C PRO A 183 -18.27 -13.39 -4.00
N VAL A 184 -17.22 -13.88 -4.65
CA VAL A 184 -16.26 -13.05 -5.41
C VAL A 184 -16.49 -13.19 -6.92
N PRO A 185 -16.23 -12.16 -7.73
CA PRO A 185 -16.32 -12.28 -9.18
C PRO A 185 -15.44 -13.41 -9.73
N ALA A 186 -15.99 -14.23 -10.62
CA ALA A 186 -15.26 -15.36 -11.21
C ALA A 186 -14.42 -14.98 -12.44
N GLY A 187 -14.33 -13.68 -12.77
CA GLY A 187 -13.50 -13.18 -13.87
C GLY A 187 -12.03 -13.09 -13.49
N ALA A 188 -11.76 -12.36 -12.41
CA ALA A 188 -10.43 -12.24 -11.83
C ALA A 188 -10.52 -11.87 -10.33
N PHE A 189 -9.66 -12.48 -9.50
CA PHE A 189 -9.47 -12.12 -8.09
C PHE A 189 -8.15 -12.68 -7.55
N TYR A 190 -7.62 -12.08 -6.49
CA TYR A 190 -6.58 -12.69 -5.67
C TYR A 190 -7.11 -13.10 -4.30
N ALA A 191 -6.45 -14.07 -3.69
CA ALA A 191 -6.59 -14.40 -2.28
C ALA A 191 -5.19 -14.50 -1.66
N ARG A 192 -4.95 -13.73 -0.60
CA ARG A 192 -3.76 -13.81 0.24
C ARG A 192 -4.15 -14.30 1.61
N PHE A 193 -3.36 -15.21 2.15
CA PHE A 193 -3.58 -15.75 3.49
C PHE A 193 -2.33 -16.47 3.97
N THR A 194 -2.22 -16.62 5.28
CA THR A 194 -1.12 -17.36 5.91
C THR A 194 -1.63 -18.71 6.40
N VAL A 195 -0.99 -19.80 5.97
CA VAL A 195 -1.31 -21.18 6.36
C VAL A 195 -0.35 -21.70 7.42
N GLU A 196 -0.89 -22.44 8.37
CA GLU A 196 -0.12 -23.29 9.28
C GLU A 196 -0.73 -24.70 9.34
N ILE A 197 0.09 -25.72 9.06
CA ILE A 197 -0.29 -27.13 9.15
C ILE A 197 0.67 -27.85 10.10
N GLY A 198 0.15 -28.55 11.10
CA GLY A 198 1.01 -29.37 11.97
C GLY A 198 0.47 -29.67 13.35
N GLY A 199 1.38 -29.95 14.29
CA GLY A 199 1.04 -30.21 15.70
C GLY A 199 0.40 -31.56 16.00
N GLY A 200 0.16 -32.40 14.99
CA GLY A 200 -0.32 -33.77 15.13
C GLY A 200 0.62 -34.79 14.51
N THR A 201 0.05 -35.81 13.85
CA THR A 201 0.78 -36.97 13.30
C THR A 201 0.90 -36.96 11.78
N GLY A 202 0.49 -35.90 11.09
CA GLY A 202 0.43 -35.81 9.62
C GLY A 202 -0.97 -36.00 9.05
N ALA A 203 -1.18 -35.63 7.78
CA ALA A 203 -2.43 -35.79 7.03
C ALA A 203 -3.64 -34.95 7.52
N ASP A 204 -4.66 -34.77 6.68
CA ASP A 204 -4.64 -35.03 5.22
C ASP A 204 -4.17 -33.75 4.53
N GLY A 205 -4.84 -32.64 4.79
CA GLY A 205 -4.44 -31.33 4.30
C GLY A 205 -5.56 -30.33 4.46
N MET A 206 -5.44 -29.25 3.70
CA MET A 206 -6.48 -28.23 3.61
C MET A 206 -6.59 -27.70 2.19
N THR A 207 -7.65 -26.98 1.91
CA THR A 207 -7.85 -26.34 0.61
C THR A 207 -8.31 -24.90 0.74
N PHE A 208 -8.00 -24.12 -0.28
CA PHE A 208 -8.76 -22.93 -0.65
C PHE A 208 -9.80 -23.33 -1.70
N ALA A 209 -11.07 -23.32 -1.32
CA ALA A 209 -12.17 -23.75 -2.16
C ALA A 209 -12.75 -22.57 -2.96
N MET A 210 -13.06 -22.82 -4.23
CA MET A 210 -13.70 -21.94 -5.20
C MET A 210 -14.96 -22.64 -5.74
N LEU A 211 -16.08 -22.45 -5.05
CA LEU A 211 -17.31 -23.21 -5.27
C LEU A 211 -18.30 -22.46 -6.15
N ALA A 212 -18.98 -23.22 -7.01
CA ALA A 212 -20.03 -22.70 -7.89
C ALA A 212 -21.34 -22.42 -7.16
N ASP A 213 -21.62 -23.17 -6.09
CA ASP A 213 -22.81 -23.01 -5.28
C ASP A 213 -22.56 -21.96 -4.19
N PRO A 214 -23.36 -20.88 -4.09
CA PRO A 214 -23.09 -19.77 -3.18
C PRO A 214 -23.59 -19.99 -1.75
N GLU A 215 -23.42 -21.20 -1.18
CA GLU A 215 -23.96 -21.52 0.15
C GLU A 215 -22.89 -21.66 1.22
N PRO A 216 -22.80 -20.72 2.20
CA PRO A 216 -21.69 -20.69 3.14
C PRO A 216 -21.75 -21.79 4.22
N THR A 217 -22.83 -22.61 4.24
CA THR A 217 -23.01 -23.75 5.15
C THR A 217 -22.51 -25.09 4.58
N GLN A 218 -21.80 -25.07 3.45
CA GLN A 218 -21.32 -26.28 2.78
C GLN A 218 -20.17 -26.95 3.55
N LEU A 219 -20.18 -28.28 3.59
CA LEU A 219 -19.14 -29.11 4.19
C LEU A 219 -19.07 -30.45 3.45
N GLY A 220 -17.88 -30.81 2.96
CA GLY A 220 -17.58 -32.09 2.34
C GLY A 220 -17.11 -33.15 3.34
N ASP A 221 -16.64 -34.28 2.80
CA ASP A 221 -16.19 -35.44 3.60
C ASP A 221 -14.85 -35.19 4.32
N ASP A 222 -14.57 -35.94 5.40
CA ASP A 222 -13.32 -35.89 6.16
C ASP A 222 -12.20 -36.73 5.52
N GLY A 223 -11.02 -36.78 6.17
CA GLY A 223 -9.85 -37.47 5.64
C GLY A 223 -9.41 -36.88 4.31
N VAL A 224 -9.15 -37.74 3.32
CA VAL A 224 -8.87 -37.39 1.90
C VAL A 224 -9.96 -36.55 1.24
N GLY A 225 -11.15 -36.44 1.85
CA GLY A 225 -12.20 -35.55 1.38
C GLY A 225 -11.94 -34.06 1.65
N LEU A 226 -10.94 -33.75 2.49
CA LEU A 226 -10.49 -32.41 2.88
C LEU A 226 -11.58 -31.40 3.29
N GLY A 227 -12.77 -31.87 3.67
CA GLY A 227 -13.92 -31.02 3.96
C GLY A 227 -14.54 -30.35 2.72
N VAL A 228 -14.15 -30.75 1.50
CA VAL A 228 -14.64 -30.18 0.23
C VAL A 228 -15.16 -31.23 -0.77
N GLN A 229 -14.83 -32.51 -0.57
CA GLN A 229 -15.32 -33.57 -1.47
C GLN A 229 -16.85 -33.63 -1.49
N GLY A 230 -17.40 -33.72 -2.70
CA GLY A 230 -18.85 -33.74 -2.95
C GLY A 230 -19.49 -32.36 -3.11
N LEU A 231 -18.72 -31.28 -2.97
CA LEU A 231 -19.16 -29.93 -3.31
C LEU A 231 -18.94 -29.65 -4.80
N THR A 232 -19.61 -28.63 -5.35
CA THR A 232 -19.52 -28.26 -6.78
C THR A 232 -18.53 -27.12 -6.98
N GLY A 233 -17.43 -27.36 -7.69
CA GLY A 233 -16.44 -26.34 -8.01
C GLY A 233 -15.02 -26.90 -8.05
N TRP A 234 -14.08 -26.02 -7.71
CA TRP A 234 -12.64 -26.28 -7.75
C TRP A 234 -12.02 -25.94 -6.41
N ALA A 235 -10.87 -26.53 -6.10
CA ALA A 235 -10.10 -26.16 -4.93
C ALA A 235 -8.60 -26.20 -5.24
N VAL A 236 -7.85 -25.32 -4.57
CA VAL A 236 -6.40 -25.45 -4.46
C VAL A 236 -6.11 -26.18 -3.17
N GLU A 237 -5.54 -27.36 -3.30
CA GLU A 237 -5.16 -28.25 -2.20
C GLU A 237 -3.73 -27.99 -1.74
N PHE A 238 -3.54 -28.06 -0.42
CA PHE A 238 -2.25 -28.06 0.28
C PHE A 238 -2.16 -29.40 1.03
N ASP A 239 -1.62 -30.42 0.35
CA ASP A 239 -1.59 -31.80 0.83
C ASP A 239 -0.25 -32.09 1.55
N THR A 240 -0.34 -32.78 2.68
CA THR A 240 0.79 -33.18 3.53
C THR A 240 1.00 -34.69 3.60
N TRP A 241 0.25 -35.47 2.84
CA TRP A 241 0.22 -36.93 2.92
C TRP A 241 0.18 -37.60 1.55
N ASP A 242 1.24 -38.33 1.21
CA ASP A 242 1.28 -39.21 0.03
C ASP A 242 0.32 -40.41 0.18
N ASN A 243 -0.73 -40.44 -0.63
CA ASN A 243 -1.69 -41.53 -0.76
C ASN A 243 -1.25 -42.64 -1.75
N ASP A 244 0.01 -42.66 -2.22
CA ASP A 244 0.61 -43.54 -3.25
C ASP A 244 0.06 -43.29 -4.68
N ILE A 245 0.81 -43.68 -5.72
CA ILE A 245 0.58 -43.65 -7.21
C ILE A 245 -0.17 -42.48 -7.87
N ARG A 246 -0.76 -41.56 -7.12
CA ARG A 246 -1.62 -40.46 -7.57
C ARG A 246 -1.10 -39.10 -7.11
N ASP A 247 -0.31 -39.06 -6.03
CA ASP A 247 0.34 -37.85 -5.54
C ASP A 247 1.78 -37.76 -6.08
N PRO A 248 2.24 -36.57 -6.48
CA PRO A 248 3.57 -36.41 -7.05
C PRO A 248 4.71 -36.53 -6.01
N ASP A 249 4.46 -36.28 -4.71
CA ASP A 249 5.43 -36.36 -3.60
C ASP A 249 4.74 -36.25 -2.20
N ASP A 250 5.49 -36.46 -1.10
CA ASP A 250 5.05 -36.35 0.32
C ASP A 250 4.34 -35.02 0.69
N ASN A 251 4.62 -33.90 0.01
CA ASN A 251 3.90 -32.63 0.14
C ASN A 251 3.71 -31.98 -1.23
N HIS A 252 2.50 -31.54 -1.55
CA HIS A 252 2.24 -30.91 -2.84
C HIS A 252 1.13 -29.87 -2.77
N VAL A 253 1.11 -29.01 -3.80
CA VAL A 253 0.00 -28.10 -4.06
C VAL A 253 -0.64 -28.49 -5.38
N ALA A 254 -1.95 -28.66 -5.40
CA ALA A 254 -2.69 -29.12 -6.57
C ALA A 254 -3.95 -28.28 -6.84
N LEU A 255 -4.36 -28.25 -8.12
CA LEU A 255 -5.72 -27.87 -8.51
C LEU A 255 -6.55 -29.15 -8.65
N VAL A 256 -7.69 -29.20 -7.97
CA VAL A 256 -8.57 -30.36 -7.92
C VAL A 256 -10.03 -29.98 -8.15
N GLU A 257 -10.78 -30.88 -8.77
CA GLU A 257 -12.24 -30.80 -8.84
C GLU A 257 -12.86 -31.30 -7.54
N THR A 258 -13.80 -30.55 -6.96
CA THR A 258 -14.34 -30.86 -5.63
C THR A 258 -15.34 -32.02 -5.63
N LEU A 259 -15.92 -32.38 -6.77
CA LEU A 259 -16.82 -33.54 -6.88
C LEU A 259 -16.07 -34.87 -6.82
N ASP A 260 -14.85 -34.92 -7.33
CA ASP A 260 -13.95 -36.06 -7.25
C ASP A 260 -12.51 -35.57 -7.05
N LEU A 261 -12.14 -35.37 -5.78
CA LEU A 261 -10.82 -34.88 -5.38
C LEU A 261 -9.65 -35.75 -5.88
N HIS A 262 -9.92 -36.95 -6.40
CA HIS A 262 -8.87 -37.79 -6.98
C HIS A 262 -8.58 -37.47 -8.46
N ASN A 263 -9.27 -36.49 -9.06
CA ASN A 263 -8.93 -35.94 -10.37
C ASN A 263 -7.98 -34.74 -10.19
N ILE A 264 -6.71 -35.03 -9.91
CA ILE A 264 -5.65 -34.02 -9.87
C ILE A 264 -5.38 -33.56 -11.29
N GLU A 265 -5.70 -32.31 -11.61
CA GLU A 265 -5.46 -31.74 -12.94
C GLU A 265 -3.98 -31.36 -13.11
N VAL A 266 -3.43 -30.65 -12.11
CA VAL A 266 -2.03 -30.25 -12.05
C VAL A 266 -1.59 -30.22 -10.59
N ALA A 267 -0.43 -30.81 -10.29
CA ALA A 267 0.20 -30.72 -9.00
C ALA A 267 1.68 -30.35 -9.14
N ALA A 268 2.21 -29.67 -8.12
CA ALA A 268 3.60 -29.29 -8.03
C ALA A 268 4.19 -29.69 -6.68
N GLU A 269 5.42 -30.21 -6.70
CA GLU A 269 6.21 -30.46 -5.50
C GLU A 269 6.47 -29.15 -4.76
N THR A 270 6.42 -29.18 -3.44
CA THR A 270 6.66 -28.01 -2.59
C THR A 270 7.68 -28.31 -1.49
N PRO A 271 8.31 -27.28 -0.89
CA PRO A 271 8.94 -27.44 0.42
C PRO A 271 7.94 -28.04 1.42
N PRO A 272 8.40 -28.64 2.54
CA PRO A 272 7.50 -29.20 3.54
C PRO A 272 6.43 -28.19 3.96
N LEU A 273 5.16 -28.61 3.93
CA LEU A 273 4.04 -27.78 4.39
C LEU A 273 3.76 -28.03 5.87
N LYS A 274 3.92 -29.28 6.32
CA LYS A 274 3.78 -29.70 7.71
C LYS A 274 4.92 -29.17 8.59
N ASP A 275 4.56 -28.59 9.73
CA ASP A 275 5.45 -28.08 10.79
C ASP A 275 6.52 -27.08 10.27
N ALA A 276 6.24 -26.43 9.13
CA ALA A 276 7.10 -25.42 8.51
C ALA A 276 7.04 -24.05 9.21
N GLY A 277 6.04 -23.84 10.07
CA GLY A 277 5.65 -22.53 10.56
C GLY A 277 4.65 -21.85 9.62
N PRO A 278 4.41 -20.54 9.79
CA PRO A 278 3.55 -19.76 8.91
C PRO A 278 4.10 -19.72 7.49
N ILE A 279 3.27 -20.05 6.50
CA ILE A 279 3.57 -19.96 5.07
C ILE A 279 2.64 -18.92 4.45
N ALA A 280 3.20 -17.89 3.83
CA ALA A 280 2.40 -16.91 3.11
C ALA A 280 1.96 -17.49 1.76
N VAL A 281 0.66 -17.47 1.49
CA VAL A 281 0.06 -17.92 0.23
C VAL A 281 -0.49 -16.73 -0.52
N GLU A 282 -0.12 -16.61 -1.80
CA GLU A 282 -0.83 -15.76 -2.76
C GLU A 282 -1.41 -16.65 -3.87
N LEU A 283 -2.74 -16.68 -3.95
CA LEU A 283 -3.49 -17.28 -5.04
C LEU A 283 -4.02 -16.18 -5.94
N ARG A 284 -3.84 -16.32 -7.25
CA ARG A 284 -4.45 -15.44 -8.26
C ARG A 284 -5.27 -16.28 -9.21
N PHE A 285 -6.52 -15.90 -9.43
CA PHE A 285 -7.40 -16.47 -10.44
C PHE A 285 -7.66 -15.38 -11.49
N GLU A 286 -7.31 -15.63 -12.75
CA GLU A 286 -7.54 -14.67 -13.83
C GLU A 286 -7.87 -15.43 -15.10
N ALA A 287 -9.02 -15.13 -15.70
CA ALA A 287 -9.45 -15.69 -17.00
C ALA A 287 -9.34 -17.23 -17.07
N GLY A 288 -9.70 -17.91 -15.97
CA GLY A 288 -9.68 -19.38 -15.89
C GLY A 288 -8.30 -19.97 -15.58
N VAL A 289 -7.31 -19.17 -15.25
CA VAL A 289 -6.00 -19.65 -14.81
C VAL A 289 -5.84 -19.36 -13.32
N VAL A 290 -5.54 -20.39 -12.55
CA VAL A 290 -5.11 -20.26 -11.16
C VAL A 290 -3.59 -20.31 -11.09
N THR A 291 -3.00 -19.37 -10.36
CA THR A 291 -1.59 -19.42 -9.96
C THR A 291 -1.48 -19.36 -8.46
N VAL A 292 -0.51 -20.08 -7.90
CA VAL A 292 -0.28 -20.16 -6.46
C VAL A 292 1.18 -19.92 -6.18
N ALA A 293 1.47 -18.99 -5.27
CA ALA A 293 2.80 -18.74 -4.75
C ALA A 293 2.86 -19.02 -3.24
N LEU A 294 3.95 -19.65 -2.80
CA LEU A 294 4.29 -19.85 -1.40
C LEU A 294 5.52 -19.01 -1.08
N ASP A 295 5.42 -18.15 -0.06
CA ASP A 295 6.48 -17.21 0.35
C ASP A 295 7.06 -16.40 -0.84
N GLY A 296 6.17 -16.01 -1.77
CA GLY A 296 6.52 -15.25 -2.98
C GLY A 296 7.09 -16.06 -4.13
N ALA A 297 7.26 -17.38 -4.00
CA ALA A 297 7.69 -18.27 -5.08
C ALA A 297 6.49 -18.99 -5.70
N THR A 298 6.21 -18.75 -6.98
CA THR A 298 5.15 -19.48 -7.71
C THR A 298 5.46 -20.97 -7.76
N VAL A 299 4.53 -21.79 -7.24
CA VAL A 299 4.61 -23.25 -7.23
C VAL A 299 3.62 -23.90 -8.20
N LEU A 300 2.45 -23.30 -8.42
CA LEU A 300 1.41 -23.85 -9.29
C LEU A 300 0.97 -22.82 -10.32
N SER A 301 0.73 -23.29 -11.55
CA SER A 301 -0.07 -22.61 -12.56
C SER A 301 -0.90 -23.66 -13.29
N ALA A 302 -2.22 -23.53 -13.22
CA ALA A 302 -3.15 -24.51 -13.76
C ALA A 302 -4.37 -23.82 -14.40
N THR A 303 -4.96 -24.49 -15.38
CA THR A 303 -6.19 -24.02 -16.02
C THR A 303 -7.38 -24.68 -15.35
N VAL A 304 -8.37 -23.87 -15.03
CA VAL A 304 -9.69 -24.30 -14.55
C VAL A 304 -10.58 -24.47 -15.78
N GLU A 305 -11.11 -25.67 -16.01
CA GLU A 305 -12.08 -25.91 -17.08
C GLU A 305 -13.49 -25.50 -16.61
N ASP A 306 -14.36 -25.14 -17.57
CA ASP A 306 -15.78 -24.81 -17.32
C ASP A 306 -16.05 -23.73 -16.25
N TYR A 307 -15.11 -22.80 -16.03
CA TYR A 307 -15.20 -21.70 -15.05
C TYR A 307 -16.19 -20.57 -15.39
N ALA A 308 -17.06 -20.76 -16.40
CA ALA A 308 -17.97 -19.73 -16.91
C ALA A 308 -19.14 -19.42 -15.95
N LEU A 309 -18.78 -18.93 -14.77
CA LEU A 309 -19.65 -18.49 -13.69
C LEU A 309 -19.53 -16.97 -13.56
N ASP A 310 -20.55 -16.32 -13.00
CA ASP A 310 -20.48 -14.88 -12.70
C ASP A 310 -19.73 -14.63 -11.38
N ALA A 311 -19.87 -15.55 -10.42
CA ALA A 311 -19.26 -15.45 -9.10
C ALA A 311 -18.94 -16.82 -8.51
N LEU A 312 -17.99 -16.84 -7.58
CA LEU A 312 -17.53 -18.01 -6.83
C LEU A 312 -17.70 -17.77 -5.34
N MET A 313 -18.18 -18.77 -4.62
CA MET A 313 -18.08 -18.81 -3.18
C MET A 313 -16.68 -19.29 -2.79
N VAL A 314 -15.95 -18.46 -2.06
CA VAL A 314 -14.58 -18.79 -1.66
C VAL A 314 -14.46 -18.96 -0.15
N GLY A 315 -13.57 -19.85 0.25
CA GLY A 315 -13.36 -20.18 1.64
C GLY A 315 -12.30 -21.25 1.83
N PHE A 316 -12.19 -21.72 3.05
CA PHE A 316 -11.18 -22.70 3.43
C PHE A 316 -11.85 -23.98 3.91
N THR A 317 -11.25 -25.12 3.61
CA THR A 317 -11.71 -26.43 4.08
C THR A 317 -10.53 -27.28 4.52
N ALA A 318 -10.72 -28.20 5.46
CA ALA A 318 -9.70 -29.17 5.82
C ALA A 318 -10.31 -30.49 6.29
N GLY A 319 -9.53 -31.55 6.14
CA GLY A 319 -9.90 -32.91 6.53
C GLY A 319 -8.78 -33.56 7.32
N THR A 320 -9.17 -34.41 8.27
CA THR A 320 -8.25 -35.31 8.98
C THR A 320 -8.84 -36.70 9.01
N GLY A 321 -7.98 -37.69 8.79
CA GLY A 321 -8.31 -39.10 8.84
C GLY A 321 -7.82 -39.73 10.14
N ARG A 322 -7.12 -40.86 10.04
CA ARG A 322 -6.49 -41.50 11.21
C ARG A 322 -5.23 -40.79 11.65
N SER A 323 -4.43 -40.38 10.68
CA SER A 323 -3.41 -39.36 10.88
C SER A 323 -4.13 -38.01 10.84
N HIS A 324 -3.70 -37.06 11.65
CA HIS A 324 -4.33 -35.76 11.74
C HIS A 324 -3.30 -34.67 12.03
N ASP A 325 -3.51 -33.48 11.50
CA ASP A 325 -2.85 -32.24 11.90
C ASP A 325 -3.86 -31.12 12.17
N ARG A 326 -3.42 -30.10 12.88
CA ARG A 326 -4.15 -28.83 12.98
C ARG A 326 -3.94 -28.07 11.68
N HIS A 327 -5.03 -27.57 11.09
CA HIS A 327 -5.01 -26.75 9.88
C HIS A 327 -5.57 -25.38 10.20
N ALA A 328 -4.74 -24.34 10.08
CA ALA A 328 -5.11 -22.99 10.48
C ALA A 328 -4.75 -21.95 9.43
N VAL A 329 -5.56 -20.88 9.42
CA VAL A 329 -5.45 -19.76 8.50
C VAL A 329 -5.48 -18.44 9.29
N THR A 330 -4.62 -17.52 8.90
CA THR A 330 -4.54 -16.14 9.42
C THR A 330 -4.37 -15.15 8.27
N GLU A 331 -4.51 -13.85 8.57
CA GLU A 331 -4.16 -12.75 7.63
C GLU A 331 -4.84 -12.87 6.25
N VAL A 332 -6.16 -13.13 6.24
CA VAL A 332 -6.89 -13.35 5.00
C VAL A 332 -7.24 -12.02 4.33
N GLU A 333 -6.99 -11.91 3.04
CA GLU A 333 -7.37 -10.81 2.17
C GLU A 333 -7.81 -11.39 0.80
N VAL A 334 -8.96 -10.97 0.29
CA VAL A 334 -9.43 -11.38 -1.04
C VAL A 334 -9.89 -10.13 -1.79
N GLY A 335 -9.39 -9.93 -3.00
CA GLY A 335 -9.54 -8.69 -3.76
C GLY A 335 -9.57 -8.85 -5.27
N CYS A 336 -9.78 -7.76 -5.98
CA CYS A 336 -9.71 -7.71 -7.44
C CYS A 336 -8.26 -7.74 -7.95
N LEU A 337 -8.09 -8.03 -9.25
CA LEU A 337 -6.81 -8.17 -9.94
C LEU A 337 -6.71 -7.21 -11.11
#